data_AF-A0A7C5H9I6-F1
#
_entry.id   AF-A0A7C5H9I6-F1
#
_cell.length_a   1.000
_cell.length_b   1.000
_cell.length_c   1.000
_cell.angle_alpha   90.00
_cell.angle_beta   90.00
_cell.angle_gamma   90.00
#
_symmetry.space_group_name_H-M   'P 1'
#
loop_
_entity.id
_entity.type
_entity.pdbx_description
1 polymer ?
#
loop_
_entity_poly.entity_id
_entity_poly.type
_entity_poly.pdbx_seq_one_letter_code
_entity_poly.pdbx_strand_id
1 'polypeptide(L)'
;MNNNEIKKMKEFYQNELDRSVDGLDYLYVSLSMIDNGIFNNKEWIKDIFLLAVQKINNSEECLAALDSITKRDCFDDKTWTRKLFSLAFKTLDGTFSLNTLADYIAEERYLGDKKWAKDIYNLAYEYADGGWEMIILAASVQKYLNDFNFSQEILQKAKNLFESKEDFNFIYEVYFDDNEQSSH
;
A
#
# COMPACT_ATOMS: atom_id res chain seq x y z
N MET A 1 -13.17 30.51 -7.55
CA MET A 1 -14.58 30.26 -7.20
C MET A 1 -15.04 31.24 -6.15
N ASN A 2 -16.27 31.73 -6.25
CA ASN A 2 -16.90 32.52 -5.21
C ASN A 2 -17.46 31.60 -4.09
N ASN A 3 -17.81 32.19 -2.93
CA ASN A 3 -18.31 31.43 -1.78
C ASN A 3 -19.58 30.60 -2.08
N ASN A 4 -20.41 31.05 -3.04
CA ASN A 4 -21.63 30.34 -3.43
C ASN A 4 -21.33 29.07 -4.24
N GLU A 5 -20.33 29.13 -5.14
CA GLU A 5 -19.86 27.96 -5.90
C GLU A 5 -19.22 26.92 -4.98
N ILE A 6 -18.42 27.36 -3.99
CA ILE A 6 -17.83 26.45 -2.98
C ILE A 6 -18.92 25.75 -2.18
N LYS A 7 -19.97 26.49 -1.78
CA LYS A 7 -21.10 25.93 -1.03
C LYS A 7 -21.85 24.87 -1.85
N LYS A 8 -22.22 25.18 -3.09
CA LYS A 8 -22.90 24.22 -3.98
C LYS A 8 -22.09 22.96 -4.22
N MET A 9 -20.77 23.10 -4.37
CA MET A 9 -19.89 21.96 -4.55
C MET A 9 -19.82 21.06 -3.30
N LYS A 10 -19.75 21.66 -2.10
CA LYS A 10 -19.85 20.90 -0.85
C LYS A 10 -21.16 20.15 -0.72
N GLU A 11 -22.28 20.79 -1.05
CA GLU A 11 -23.61 20.17 -1.04
C GLU A 11 -23.70 19.01 -2.05
N PHE A 12 -23.10 19.17 -3.24
CA PHE A 12 -23.02 18.11 -4.23
C PHE A 12 -22.28 16.89 -3.69
N TYR A 13 -21.04 17.06 -3.20
CA TYR A 13 -20.27 15.94 -2.68
C TYR A 13 -20.89 15.31 -1.44
N GLN A 14 -21.50 16.10 -0.56
CA GLN A 14 -22.23 15.54 0.58
C GLN A 14 -23.36 14.63 0.12
N ASN A 15 -24.11 15.01 -0.92
CA ASN A 15 -25.18 14.19 -1.48
C ASN A 15 -24.64 12.89 -2.12
N GLU A 16 -23.49 12.94 -2.79
CA GLU A 16 -22.82 11.74 -3.30
C GLU A 16 -22.38 10.80 -2.15
N LEU A 17 -21.83 11.35 -1.07
CA LEU A 17 -21.47 10.59 0.14
C LEU A 17 -22.70 9.97 0.81
N ASP A 18 -23.81 10.70 0.89
CA ASP A 18 -25.06 10.20 1.48
C ASP A 18 -25.66 9.03 0.68
N ARG A 19 -25.34 8.94 -0.62
CA ARG A 19 -25.74 7.83 -1.50
C ARG A 19 -24.74 6.67 -1.51
N SER A 20 -23.54 6.87 -0.98
CA SER A 20 -22.46 5.88 -1.02
C SER A 20 -22.77 4.69 -0.12
N VAL A 21 -22.74 3.48 -0.69
CA VAL A 21 -23.12 2.24 -0.03
C VAL A 21 -21.91 1.55 0.58
N ASP A 22 -20.85 1.39 -0.20
CA ASP A 22 -19.64 0.65 0.18
C ASP A 22 -18.39 1.53 0.17
N GLY A 23 -17.26 0.95 0.58
CA GLY A 23 -16.00 1.68 0.69
C GLY A 23 -15.46 2.22 -0.64
N LEU A 24 -15.75 1.57 -1.77
CA LEU A 24 -15.32 2.04 -3.09
C LEU A 24 -16.11 3.28 -3.52
N ASP A 25 -17.40 3.37 -3.19
CA ASP A 25 -18.18 4.58 -3.44
C ASP A 25 -17.54 5.79 -2.75
N TYR A 26 -17.23 5.68 -1.44
CA TYR A 26 -16.55 6.75 -0.70
C TYR A 26 -15.17 7.08 -1.29
N LEU A 27 -14.42 6.06 -1.74
CA LEU A 27 -13.12 6.23 -2.39
C LEU A 27 -13.26 7.04 -3.69
N TYR A 28 -14.18 6.68 -4.58
CA TYR A 28 -14.34 7.37 -5.85
C TYR A 28 -14.81 8.81 -5.68
N VAL A 29 -15.71 9.05 -4.72
CA VAL A 29 -16.14 10.41 -4.38
C VAL A 29 -14.95 11.24 -3.89
N SER A 30 -14.14 10.73 -2.96
CA SER A 30 -12.97 11.45 -2.44
C SER A 30 -11.85 11.65 -3.47
N LEU A 31 -11.60 10.68 -4.35
CA LEU A 31 -10.69 10.84 -5.49
C LEU A 31 -11.16 11.94 -6.44
N SER A 32 -12.46 11.99 -6.75
CA SER A 32 -13.06 13.06 -7.55
C SER A 32 -12.88 14.43 -6.88
N MET A 33 -13.01 14.52 -5.55
CA MET A 33 -12.78 15.78 -4.82
C MET A 33 -11.33 16.28 -4.97
N ILE A 34 -10.34 15.38 -4.98
CA ILE A 34 -8.93 15.72 -5.26
C ILE A 34 -8.76 16.17 -6.70
N ASP A 35 -9.22 15.37 -7.66
CA ASP A 35 -8.98 15.61 -9.10
C ASP A 35 -9.63 16.92 -9.57
N ASN A 36 -10.73 17.34 -8.95
CA ASN A 36 -11.35 18.62 -9.22
C ASN A 36 -10.55 19.82 -8.66
N GLY A 37 -9.52 19.61 -7.83
CA GLY A 37 -8.57 20.64 -7.39
C GLY A 37 -9.14 21.82 -6.59
N ILE A 38 -10.43 21.75 -6.24
CA ILE A 38 -11.20 22.86 -5.67
C ILE A 38 -11.22 22.83 -4.13
N PHE A 39 -10.89 21.69 -3.53
CA PHE A 39 -10.92 21.51 -2.08
C PHE A 39 -9.59 21.85 -1.41
N ASN A 40 -9.47 23.08 -0.92
CA ASN A 40 -8.43 23.43 0.07
C ASN A 40 -8.62 22.70 1.41
N ASN A 41 -9.81 22.14 1.69
CA ASN A 41 -10.08 21.41 2.92
C ASN A 41 -9.62 19.95 2.79
N LYS A 42 -8.31 19.73 2.90
CA LYS A 42 -7.70 18.41 2.88
C LYS A 42 -8.15 17.52 4.03
N GLU A 43 -8.54 18.10 5.18
CA GLU A 43 -8.99 17.34 6.35
C GLU A 43 -10.29 16.58 6.09
N TRP A 44 -11.25 17.19 5.39
CA TRP A 44 -12.49 16.48 5.05
C TRP A 44 -12.25 15.30 4.11
N ILE A 45 -11.37 15.47 3.12
CA ILE A 45 -11.00 14.40 2.18
C ILE A 45 -10.28 13.27 2.92
N LYS A 46 -9.36 13.62 3.82
CA LYS A 46 -8.67 12.66 4.70
C LYS A 46 -9.65 11.81 5.50
N ASP A 47 -10.67 12.41 6.09
CA ASP A 47 -11.71 11.70 6.86
C ASP A 47 -12.51 10.73 5.98
N ILE A 48 -12.87 11.15 4.76
CA ILE A 48 -13.58 10.31 3.81
C ILE A 48 -12.72 9.12 3.36
N PHE A 49 -11.42 9.31 3.12
CA PHE A 49 -10.53 8.20 2.79
C PHE A 49 -10.39 7.19 3.93
N LEU A 50 -10.30 7.66 5.18
CA LEU A 50 -10.29 6.75 6.33
C LEU A 50 -11.59 5.96 6.42
N LEU A 51 -12.74 6.62 6.18
CA LEU A 51 -14.04 5.96 6.14
C LEU A 51 -14.15 4.94 4.99
N ALA A 52 -13.62 5.29 3.81
CA ALA A 52 -13.58 4.41 2.65
C ALA A 52 -12.82 3.12 2.98
N VAL A 53 -11.56 3.23 3.42
CA VAL A 53 -10.73 2.07 3.79
C VAL A 53 -11.35 1.27 4.93
N GLN A 54 -11.98 1.92 5.91
CA GLN A 54 -12.68 1.23 6.99
C GLN A 54 -13.89 0.40 6.51
N LYS A 55 -14.55 0.82 5.43
CA LYS A 55 -15.74 0.16 4.87
C LYS A 55 -15.40 -0.94 3.86
N ILE A 56 -14.20 -0.92 3.28
CA ILE A 56 -13.72 -1.98 2.40
C ILE A 56 -13.53 -3.27 3.22
N ASN A 57 -14.09 -4.37 2.73
CA ASN A 57 -14.19 -5.63 3.46
C ASN A 57 -13.35 -6.78 2.87
N ASN A 58 -12.58 -6.50 1.81
CA ASN A 58 -11.69 -7.49 1.20
C ASN A 58 -10.31 -6.89 0.87
N SER A 59 -9.33 -7.77 0.84
CA SER A 59 -7.90 -7.46 0.72
C SER A 59 -7.54 -6.82 -0.61
N GLU A 60 -8.14 -7.30 -1.72
CA GLU A 60 -7.87 -6.81 -3.08
C GLU A 60 -8.31 -5.35 -3.26
N GLU A 61 -9.57 -5.04 -2.90
CA GLU A 61 -10.08 -3.67 -2.94
C GLU A 61 -9.33 -2.74 -2.00
N CYS A 62 -8.93 -3.25 -0.83
CA CYS A 62 -8.20 -2.44 0.15
C CYS A 62 -6.83 -2.04 -0.38
N LEU A 63 -6.14 -2.98 -1.02
CA LEU A 63 -4.85 -2.73 -1.65
C LEU A 63 -4.98 -1.76 -2.83
N ALA A 64 -6.00 -1.93 -3.69
CA ALA A 64 -6.28 -1.02 -4.80
C ALA A 64 -6.62 0.41 -4.31
N ALA A 65 -7.36 0.53 -3.21
CA ALA A 65 -7.65 1.80 -2.57
C ALA A 65 -6.38 2.46 -2.04
N LEU A 66 -5.54 1.72 -1.31
CA LEU A 66 -4.25 2.23 -0.83
C LEU A 66 -3.40 2.76 -1.98
N ASP A 67 -3.20 1.97 -3.04
CA ASP A 67 -2.41 2.35 -4.22
C ASP A 67 -2.98 3.63 -4.88
N SER A 68 -4.30 3.72 -5.01
CA SER A 68 -4.97 4.90 -5.57
C SER A 68 -4.76 6.16 -4.72
N ILE A 69 -4.77 6.02 -3.39
CA ILE A 69 -4.59 7.13 -2.44
C ILE A 69 -3.12 7.57 -2.39
N THR A 70 -2.19 6.63 -2.25
CA THR A 70 -0.75 6.90 -2.04
C THR A 70 -0.08 7.51 -3.27
N LYS A 71 -0.62 7.28 -4.48
CA LYS A 71 -0.18 7.92 -5.74
C LYS A 71 -0.45 9.41 -5.83
N ARG A 72 -1.36 9.96 -5.01
CA ARG A 72 -1.78 11.37 -5.12
C ARG A 72 -0.84 12.37 -4.43
N ASP A 73 0.10 11.89 -3.61
CA ASP A 73 1.14 12.67 -2.91
C ASP A 73 0.66 14.04 -2.35
N CYS A 74 -0.57 14.09 -1.82
CA CYS A 74 -1.27 15.35 -1.64
C CYS A 74 -1.43 15.77 -0.17
N PHE A 75 -1.03 14.94 0.79
CA PHE A 75 -1.35 15.16 2.20
C PHE A 75 -0.17 15.50 3.12
N ASP A 76 1.05 15.04 2.80
CA ASP A 76 2.27 15.24 3.64
C ASP A 76 2.00 15.16 5.15
N ASP A 77 1.21 14.16 5.56
CA ASP A 77 0.74 14.00 6.94
C ASP A 77 0.99 12.57 7.41
N LYS A 78 2.18 12.38 8.01
CA LYS A 78 2.59 11.08 8.55
C LYS A 78 1.64 10.53 9.63
N THR A 79 0.94 11.40 10.37
CA THR A 79 -0.01 10.96 11.40
C THR A 79 -1.26 10.37 10.77
N TRP A 80 -1.79 11.03 9.75
CA TRP A 80 -2.90 10.51 8.97
C TRP A 80 -2.51 9.26 8.17
N THR A 81 -1.34 9.25 7.51
CA THR A 81 -0.82 8.10 6.77
C THR A 81 -0.70 6.86 7.67
N ARG A 82 -0.20 7.03 8.91
CA ARG A 82 -0.13 5.93 9.88
C ARG A 82 -1.52 5.38 10.22
N LYS A 83 -2.54 6.24 10.37
CA LYS A 83 -3.92 5.79 10.61
C LYS A 83 -4.48 5.04 9.41
N LEU A 84 -4.27 5.54 8.19
CA LEU A 84 -4.72 4.91 6.96
C LEU A 84 -4.13 3.50 6.82
N PHE A 85 -2.81 3.36 6.96
CA PHE A 85 -2.12 2.08 6.88
C PHE A 85 -2.53 1.13 8.00
N SER A 86 -2.79 1.64 9.20
CA SER A 86 -3.30 0.85 10.32
C SER A 86 -4.73 0.35 10.10
N LEU A 87 -5.57 1.08 9.37
CA LEU A 87 -6.90 0.61 8.98
C LEU A 87 -6.79 -0.48 7.92
N ALA A 88 -5.99 -0.24 6.88
CA ALA A 88 -5.80 -1.20 5.80
C ALA A 88 -5.23 -2.53 6.32
N PHE A 89 -4.24 -2.49 7.22
CA PHE A 89 -3.66 -3.68 7.84
C PHE A 89 -4.70 -4.63 8.44
N LYS A 90 -5.83 -4.13 8.93
CA LYS A 90 -6.90 -4.97 9.51
C LYS A 90 -7.68 -5.77 8.48
N THR A 91 -7.61 -5.39 7.21
CA THR A 91 -8.33 -5.99 6.08
C THR A 91 -7.41 -6.85 5.21
N LEU A 92 -6.11 -6.56 5.17
CA LEU A 92 -5.14 -7.31 4.37
C LEU A 92 -4.80 -8.66 5.02
N ASP A 93 -4.85 -9.72 4.22
CA ASP A 93 -4.78 -11.12 4.68
C ASP A 93 -3.86 -12.02 3.85
N GLY A 94 -3.13 -11.49 2.88
CA GLY A 94 -2.26 -12.27 1.98
C GLY A 94 -0.82 -11.78 1.96
N THR A 95 0.13 -12.67 1.68
CA THR A 95 1.57 -12.37 1.58
C THR A 95 1.84 -11.15 0.70
N PHE A 96 1.25 -11.11 -0.50
CA PHE A 96 1.46 -10.02 -1.45
C PHE A 96 0.93 -8.68 -0.94
N SER A 97 -0.28 -8.66 -0.36
CA SER A 97 -0.88 -7.42 0.13
C SER A 97 -0.17 -6.90 1.38
N LEU A 98 0.22 -7.79 2.30
CA LEU A 98 1.05 -7.45 3.45
C LEU A 98 2.43 -6.94 3.03
N ASN A 99 3.09 -7.58 2.05
CA ASN A 99 4.38 -7.14 1.50
C ASN A 99 4.27 -5.72 0.94
N THR A 100 3.23 -5.44 0.16
CA THR A 100 3.03 -4.12 -0.45
C THR A 100 2.76 -3.05 0.61
N LEU A 101 1.99 -3.37 1.66
CA LEU A 101 1.80 -2.46 2.79
C LEU A 101 3.12 -2.17 3.51
N ALA A 102 3.97 -3.19 3.72
CA ALA A 102 5.26 -3.03 4.35
C ALA A 102 6.21 -2.14 3.52
N ASP A 103 6.20 -2.28 2.19
CA ASP A 103 6.92 -1.39 1.27
C ASP A 103 6.50 0.07 1.49
N TYR A 104 5.19 0.34 1.52
CA TYR A 104 4.67 1.69 1.79
C TYR A 104 5.06 2.22 3.17
N ILE A 105 5.05 1.38 4.21
CA ILE A 105 5.44 1.78 5.56
C ILE A 105 6.95 2.12 5.62
N ALA A 106 7.79 1.36 4.94
CA ALA A 106 9.24 1.54 4.95
C ALA A 106 9.71 2.74 4.11
N GLU A 107 8.94 3.14 3.10
CA GLU A 107 9.31 4.23 2.21
C GLU A 107 9.29 5.60 2.93
N GLU A 108 10.38 6.36 2.83
CA GLU A 108 10.60 7.61 3.57
C GLU A 108 9.53 8.68 3.27
N ARG A 109 9.04 8.71 2.02
CA ARG A 109 7.99 9.65 1.58
C ARG A 109 6.65 9.42 2.30
N TYR A 110 6.40 8.21 2.81
CA TYR A 110 5.17 7.90 3.52
C TYR A 110 5.39 7.92 5.03
N LEU A 111 6.17 6.99 5.56
CA LEU A 111 6.45 6.91 7.00
C LEU A 111 7.94 6.79 7.30
N GLY A 112 8.69 5.97 6.56
CA GLY A 112 10.07 5.61 6.90
C GLY A 112 10.15 4.71 8.14
N ASP A 113 9.05 4.05 8.53
CA ASP A 113 8.98 3.25 9.76
C ASP A 113 9.47 1.82 9.50
N LYS A 114 10.79 1.69 9.35
CA LYS A 114 11.45 0.41 9.04
C LYS A 114 11.20 -0.67 10.09
N LYS A 115 10.94 -0.28 11.34
CA LYS A 115 10.62 -1.23 12.41
C LYS A 115 9.24 -1.84 12.18
N TRP A 116 8.24 -0.99 11.98
CA TRP A 116 6.89 -1.48 11.69
C TRP A 116 6.84 -2.26 10.39
N ALA A 117 7.50 -1.78 9.33
CA ALA A 117 7.59 -2.53 8.08
C ALA A 117 8.21 -3.93 8.27
N LYS A 118 9.27 -4.06 9.07
CA LYS A 118 9.87 -5.35 9.40
C LYS A 118 8.88 -6.30 10.09
N ASP A 119 8.07 -5.78 11.01
CA ASP A 119 7.03 -6.58 11.67
C ASP A 119 6.00 -7.11 10.67
N ILE A 120 5.62 -6.30 9.67
CA ILE A 120 4.68 -6.71 8.60
C ILE A 120 5.33 -7.69 7.61
N TYR A 121 6.59 -7.48 7.22
CA TYR A 121 7.31 -8.45 6.38
C TYR A 121 7.46 -9.82 7.05
N ASN A 122 7.69 -9.85 8.37
CA ASN A 122 7.70 -11.11 9.12
C ASN A 122 6.35 -11.83 9.05
N LEU A 123 5.24 -11.10 9.19
CA LEU A 123 3.91 -11.69 9.05
C LEU A 123 3.66 -12.20 7.62
N ALA A 124 4.07 -11.44 6.59
CA ALA A 124 4.00 -11.89 5.21
C ALA A 124 4.82 -13.17 4.98
N TYR A 125 6.02 -13.26 5.57
CA TYR A 125 6.86 -14.46 5.49
C TYR A 125 6.23 -15.70 6.15
N GLU A 126 5.49 -15.51 7.25
CA GLU A 126 4.73 -16.57 7.90
C GLU A 126 3.58 -17.08 7.03
N TYR A 127 2.93 -16.19 6.27
CA TYR A 127 1.81 -16.53 5.40
C TYR A 127 2.26 -17.13 4.07
N ALA A 128 3.50 -16.86 3.66
CA ALA A 128 4.01 -17.29 2.38
C ALA A 128 4.09 -18.82 2.26
N ASP A 129 3.43 -19.36 1.24
CA ASP A 129 3.41 -20.77 0.85
C ASP A 129 3.98 -21.01 -0.56
N GLY A 130 4.12 -19.96 -1.37
CA GLY A 130 4.63 -20.00 -2.73
C GLY A 130 6.07 -19.49 -2.86
N GLY A 131 6.88 -20.18 -3.67
CA GLY A 131 8.26 -19.75 -3.95
C GLY A 131 8.34 -18.37 -4.62
N TRP A 132 7.41 -18.06 -5.53
CA TRP A 132 7.37 -16.79 -6.25
C TRP A 132 7.14 -15.59 -5.33
N GLU A 133 6.14 -15.65 -4.46
CA GLU A 133 5.84 -14.57 -3.50
C GLU A 133 6.95 -14.38 -2.47
N MET A 134 7.65 -15.47 -2.08
CA MET A 134 8.82 -15.36 -1.21
C MET A 134 9.99 -14.63 -1.88
N ILE A 135 10.22 -14.83 -3.18
CA ILE A 135 11.27 -14.10 -3.91
C ILE A 135 10.95 -12.60 -3.93
N ILE A 136 9.69 -12.23 -4.19
CA ILE A 136 9.24 -10.83 -4.16
C ILE A 136 9.43 -10.22 -2.77
N LEU A 137 8.99 -10.93 -1.73
CA LEU A 137 9.16 -10.52 -0.34
C LEU A 137 10.64 -10.31 0.01
N ALA A 138 11.52 -11.22 -0.41
CA ALA A 138 12.96 -11.09 -0.19
C ALA A 138 13.55 -9.86 -0.87
N ALA A 139 13.11 -9.56 -2.10
CA ALA A 139 13.54 -8.38 -2.84
C ALA A 139 13.08 -7.08 -2.15
N SER A 140 11.82 -7.04 -1.68
CA SER A 140 11.27 -5.93 -0.89
C SER A 140 12.06 -5.71 0.41
N VAL A 141 12.30 -6.77 1.19
CA VAL A 141 13.10 -6.71 2.43
C VAL A 141 14.50 -6.13 2.16
N GLN A 142 15.18 -6.60 1.11
CA GLN A 142 16.50 -6.07 0.75
C GLN A 142 16.42 -4.59 0.35
N LYS A 143 15.48 -4.24 -0.53
CA LYS A 143 15.34 -2.87 -1.06
C LYS A 143 14.98 -1.85 0.02
N TYR A 144 13.99 -2.15 0.86
CA TYR A 144 13.41 -1.17 1.77
C TYR A 144 14.03 -1.21 3.18
N LEU A 145 14.50 -2.37 3.64
CA LEU A 145 15.14 -2.50 4.96
C LEU A 145 16.68 -2.57 4.89
N ASN A 146 17.27 -2.85 3.74
CA ASN A 146 18.69 -3.24 3.61
C ASN A 146 19.05 -4.43 4.51
N ASP A 147 18.09 -5.33 4.77
CA ASP A 147 18.27 -6.51 5.62
C ASP A 147 18.63 -7.73 4.75
N PHE A 148 19.89 -7.77 4.31
CA PHE A 148 20.42 -8.85 3.47
C PHE A 148 20.30 -10.22 4.13
N ASN A 149 20.49 -10.31 5.46
CA ASN A 149 20.40 -11.58 6.17
C ASN A 149 18.98 -12.14 6.12
N PHE A 150 17.98 -11.29 6.39
CA PHE A 150 16.59 -11.71 6.34
C PHE A 150 16.16 -12.05 4.90
N SER A 151 16.56 -11.24 3.92
CA SER A 151 16.32 -11.54 2.49
C SER A 151 16.88 -12.92 2.09
N GLN A 152 18.11 -13.25 2.48
CA GLN A 152 18.73 -14.55 2.19
C GLN A 152 18.02 -15.72 2.89
N GLU A 153 17.53 -15.53 4.11
CA GLU A 153 16.72 -16.55 4.80
C GLU A 153 15.46 -16.88 3.98
N ILE A 154 14.74 -15.85 3.53
CA ILE A 154 13.52 -16.00 2.75
C ILE A 154 13.81 -16.70 1.41
N LEU A 155 14.88 -16.31 0.72
CA LEU A 155 15.31 -16.95 -0.54
C LEU A 155 15.66 -18.42 -0.35
N GLN A 156 16.30 -18.78 0.77
CA GLN A 156 16.63 -20.17 1.06
C GLN A 156 15.38 -21.03 1.29
N LYS A 157 14.33 -20.48 1.91
CA LYS A 157 13.01 -21.13 2.00
C LYS A 157 12.35 -21.22 0.62
N ALA A 158 12.35 -20.13 -0.14
CA ALA A 158 11.76 -20.06 -1.48
C ALA A 158 12.33 -21.12 -2.42
N LYS A 159 13.64 -21.31 -2.43
CA LYS A 159 14.33 -22.29 -3.27
C LYS A 159 13.84 -23.73 -3.06
N ASN A 160 13.41 -24.07 -1.85
CA ASN A 160 12.89 -25.41 -1.54
C ASN A 160 11.45 -25.63 -2.04
N LEU A 161 10.78 -24.58 -2.52
CA LEU A 161 9.41 -24.62 -3.06
C LEU A 161 9.36 -24.75 -4.58
N PHE A 162 10.50 -24.67 -5.27
CA PHE A 162 10.58 -24.85 -6.72
C PHE A 162 10.95 -26.29 -7.09
N GLU A 163 10.38 -26.77 -8.20
CA GLU A 163 10.68 -28.10 -8.73
C GLU A 163 12.11 -28.19 -9.29
N SER A 164 12.59 -27.09 -9.86
CA SER A 164 13.91 -26.99 -10.49
C SER A 164 14.65 -25.73 -10.04
N LYS A 165 15.98 -25.76 -10.18
CA LYS A 165 16.81 -24.58 -9.95
C LYS A 165 16.56 -23.52 -11.01
N GLU A 166 16.25 -23.95 -12.22
CA GLU A 166 15.99 -23.11 -13.38
C GLU A 166 14.75 -22.25 -13.16
N ASP A 167 13.66 -22.81 -12.61
CA ASP A 167 12.44 -22.05 -12.29
C ASP A 167 12.68 -21.01 -11.20
N PHE A 168 13.43 -21.38 -10.15
CA PHE A 168 13.83 -20.44 -9.11
C PHE A 168 14.66 -19.30 -9.71
N ASN A 169 15.68 -19.64 -10.51
CA ASN A 169 16.60 -18.66 -11.10
C ASN A 169 15.87 -17.68 -12.03
N PHE A 170 14.92 -18.18 -12.85
CA PHE A 170 14.14 -17.33 -13.75
C PHE A 170 13.43 -16.20 -13.01
N ILE A 171 12.83 -16.50 -11.85
CA ILE A 171 12.14 -15.48 -11.05
C ILE A 171 13.15 -14.65 -10.26
N TYR A 172 14.16 -15.28 -9.67
CA TYR A 172 15.20 -14.58 -8.92
C TYR A 172 15.86 -13.47 -9.75
N GLU A 173 16.28 -13.76 -10.97
CA GLU A 173 16.92 -12.80 -11.87
C GLU A 173 16.01 -11.59 -12.14
N VAL A 174 14.70 -11.79 -12.34
CA VAL A 174 13.73 -10.71 -12.55
C VAL A 174 13.69 -9.70 -11.39
N TYR A 175 13.92 -10.13 -10.15
CA TYR A 175 13.81 -9.26 -8.97
C TYR A 175 15.17 -8.80 -8.41
N PHE A 176 16.28 -9.45 -8.76
CA PHE A 176 17.60 -9.18 -8.20
C PHE A 176 18.66 -8.69 -9.21
N ASP A 177 18.55 -8.96 -10.51
CA ASP A 177 19.59 -8.54 -11.49
C ASP A 177 19.61 -7.03 -11.76
N ASP A 178 18.47 -6.32 -11.66
CA ASP A 178 18.43 -4.86 -11.83
C ASP A 178 19.15 -4.09 -10.70
N ASN A 179 19.51 -4.76 -9.59
CA ASN A 179 20.19 -4.13 -8.46
C ASN A 179 21.72 -4.26 -8.49
N GLU A 180 22.32 -5.06 -9.38
CA GLU A 180 23.79 -5.20 -9.47
C GLU A 180 24.48 -4.15 -10.36
N GLN A 181 23.74 -3.41 -11.20
CA GLN A 181 24.34 -2.42 -12.11
C GLN A 181 24.50 -0.99 -11.53
N SER A 182 24.08 -0.73 -10.29
CA SER A 182 24.14 0.62 -9.69
C SER A 182 25.22 0.81 -8.62
N SER A 183 26.15 -0.14 -8.49
CA SER A 183 27.26 -0.04 -7.53
C SER A 183 28.63 -0.24 -8.18
N HIS A 184 28.99 0.55 -9.19
CA HIS A 184 30.38 0.76 -9.67
C HIS A 184 30.65 2.26 -9.88
#